data_AF-A0A257XG63-F1
#
_entry.id   AF-A0A257XG63-F1
#
_cell.length_a   1.000
_cell.length_b   1.000
_cell.length_c   1.000
_cell.angle_alpha   90.00
_cell.angle_beta   90.00
_cell.angle_gamma   90.00
#
_symmetry.space_group_name_H-M   'P 1'
#
loop_
_entity.id
_entity.type
_entity.pdbx_description
1 polymer ?
#
loop_
_entity_poly.entity_id
_entity_poly.type
_entity_poly.pdbx_seq_one_letter_code
_entity_poly.pdbx_strand_id
1 'polypeptide(L)'
;MTDFSPLPGTLNYRDARQCKALIAELPLTNVPRVRDTLTRLLYGLRQTPPRSPDYLDVLEAMRAPLHFLQESLAVRYSSRPVIPGGAEDPVLRQVVALWLGMAQAYAQAAEQTGVHPLSDMQLALVCQRCVLYAGRAVIEYFRARRTIPRGMWLELHGYFSTADEWGFATQPVADSLKEGGYPQSAAESYCCVLLIDLSNPYGRSPREFEWVCRWADQYASLTEIMPVFGGTDAKTYAIDLNRDNGAKPLEVFARAPSLRRLGSARLASEIERVVAGLKQGLSPEHLGLGADCHPVSAGRLLLLLYKPWCHAANPRRFQRRVGAGEIDIALGFEAMHF
;
A
#
# COMPACT_ATOMS: atom_id res chain seq x y z
N MET A 1 25.64 -4.40 36.14
CA MET A 1 25.62 -3.49 34.97
C MET A 1 26.91 -3.72 34.19
N THR A 2 26.88 -4.60 33.21
CA THR A 2 28.00 -4.80 32.28
C THR A 2 27.72 -3.95 31.04
N ASP A 3 28.47 -2.86 30.93
CA ASP A 3 28.43 -1.93 29.83
C ASP A 3 29.14 -2.55 28.63
N PHE A 4 28.37 -3.05 27.66
CA PHE A 4 28.89 -3.50 26.37
C PHE A 4 29.01 -2.26 25.47
N SER A 5 30.15 -1.58 25.54
CA SER A 5 30.54 -0.66 24.47
C SER A 5 30.82 -1.47 23.20
N PRO A 6 30.12 -1.21 22.08
CA PRO A 6 30.38 -1.88 20.81
C PRO A 6 31.78 -1.53 20.29
N LEU A 7 32.43 -2.49 19.63
CA LEU A 7 33.73 -2.30 18.98
C LEU A 7 33.66 -1.12 17.98
N PRO A 8 34.73 -0.30 17.88
CA PRO A 8 34.79 0.77 16.90
C PRO A 8 34.68 0.19 15.48
N GLY A 9 33.61 0.54 14.76
CA GLY A 9 33.33 0.10 13.39
C GLY A 9 32.09 -0.78 13.21
N THR A 10 31.48 -1.30 14.29
CA THR A 10 30.20 -2.02 14.21
C THR A 10 29.04 -1.15 14.68
N LEU A 11 28.09 -0.87 13.77
CA LEU A 11 26.88 -0.11 14.07
C LEU A 11 26.07 -0.78 15.19
N ASN A 12 25.75 -0.04 16.25
CA ASN A 12 24.88 -0.52 17.31
C ASN A 12 23.42 -0.15 17.03
N TYR A 13 22.59 -1.13 16.66
CA TYR A 13 21.17 -0.92 16.35
C TYR A 13 20.34 -0.44 17.54
N ARG A 14 20.81 -0.63 18.79
CA ARG A 14 20.17 -0.07 19.99
C ARG A 14 20.44 1.43 20.17
N ASP A 15 21.42 1.98 19.47
CA ASP A 15 21.72 3.40 19.48
C ASP A 15 21.04 4.09 18.29
N ALA A 16 19.87 4.68 18.57
CA ALA A 16 19.10 5.41 17.57
C ALA A 16 19.85 6.60 16.97
N ARG A 17 20.82 7.20 17.68
CA ARG A 17 21.61 8.32 17.13
C ARG A 17 22.54 7.83 16.03
N GLN A 18 23.22 6.71 16.26
CA GLN A 18 24.07 6.09 15.24
C GLN A 18 23.26 5.65 14.02
N CYS A 19 22.09 5.06 14.24
CA CYS A 19 21.20 4.65 13.15
C CYS A 19 20.73 5.86 12.32
N LYS A 20 20.28 6.94 12.98
CA LYS A 20 19.86 8.17 12.30
C LYS A 20 21.02 8.87 11.56
N ALA A 21 22.23 8.88 12.13
CA ALA A 21 23.41 9.42 11.46
C ALA A 21 23.73 8.64 10.17
N LEU A 22 23.71 7.31 10.23
CA LEU A 22 23.91 6.47 9.04
C LEU A 22 22.85 6.74 7.95
N ILE A 23 21.58 6.93 8.34
CA ILE A 23 20.49 7.25 7.39
C ILE A 23 20.74 8.62 6.73
N ALA A 24 21.15 9.62 7.51
CA ALA A 24 21.40 10.98 7.00
C ALA A 24 22.57 11.05 6.01
N GLU A 25 23.55 10.13 6.12
CA GLU A 25 24.74 10.07 5.26
C GLU A 25 24.57 9.18 4.02
N LEU A 26 23.37 8.65 3.76
CA LEU A 26 23.13 7.76 2.62
C LEU A 26 23.42 8.44 1.27
N PRO A 27 24.30 7.88 0.42
CA PRO A 27 24.58 8.44 -0.89
C PRO A 27 23.47 8.07 -1.88
N LEU A 28 22.38 8.84 -1.91
CA LEU A 28 21.17 8.53 -2.70
C LEU A 28 21.43 8.30 -4.20
N THR A 29 22.51 8.85 -4.75
CA THR A 29 22.92 8.60 -6.15
C THR A 29 23.45 7.19 -6.39
N ASN A 30 23.84 6.44 -5.35
CA ASN A 30 24.32 5.06 -5.43
C ASN A 30 23.24 4.09 -4.95
N VAL A 31 22.29 3.79 -5.83
CA VAL A 31 21.13 2.92 -5.57
C VAL A 31 21.51 1.57 -4.95
N PRO A 32 22.50 0.79 -5.47
CA PRO A 32 22.91 -0.47 -4.86
C PRO A 32 23.40 -0.32 -3.41
N ARG A 33 24.22 0.70 -3.13
CA ARG A 33 24.76 0.92 -1.78
C ARG A 33 23.66 1.33 -0.79
N VAL A 34 22.74 2.20 -1.20
CA VAL A 34 21.60 2.62 -0.37
C VAL A 34 20.74 1.42 -0.02
N ARG A 35 20.39 0.62 -1.02
CA ARG A 35 19.62 -0.61 -0.87
C ARG A 35 20.24 -1.58 0.11
N ASP A 36 21.52 -1.90 -0.04
CA ASP A 36 22.20 -2.85 0.83
C ASP A 36 22.29 -2.32 2.27
N THR A 37 22.50 -1.01 2.42
CA THR A 37 22.56 -0.35 3.73
C THR A 37 21.21 -0.35 4.43
N LEU A 38 20.13 0.06 3.74
CA LEU A 38 18.77 0.07 4.30
C LEU A 38 18.28 -1.35 4.62
N THR A 39 18.58 -2.32 3.76
CA THR A 39 18.22 -3.73 4.00
C THR A 39 18.90 -4.25 5.27
N ARG A 40 20.21 -4.02 5.43
CA ARG A 40 20.96 -4.42 6.65
C ARG A 40 20.47 -3.68 7.88
N LEU A 41 20.20 -2.38 7.76
CA LEU A 41 19.73 -1.57 8.87
C LEU A 41 18.36 -2.04 9.37
N LEU A 42 17.40 -2.25 8.47
CA LEU A 42 16.07 -2.73 8.81
C LEU A 42 16.11 -4.15 9.41
N TYR A 43 16.95 -5.04 8.85
CA TYR A 43 17.19 -6.35 9.45
C TYR A 43 17.77 -6.24 10.86
N GLY A 44 18.84 -5.47 11.05
CA GLY A 44 19.51 -5.29 12.34
C GLY A 44 18.61 -4.69 13.42
N LEU A 45 17.84 -3.65 13.07
CA LEU A 45 16.86 -3.04 13.95
C LEU A 45 15.82 -4.05 14.44
N ARG A 46 15.37 -4.97 13.58
CA ARG A 46 14.40 -5.99 14.00
C ARG A 46 14.99 -7.06 14.93
N GLN A 47 16.29 -7.32 14.85
CA GLN A 47 16.98 -8.29 15.70
C GLN A 47 17.36 -7.69 17.06
N THR A 48 17.87 -6.47 17.08
CA THR A 48 18.32 -5.79 18.29
C THR A 48 17.77 -4.36 18.36
N PRO A 49 16.44 -4.21 18.50
CA PRO A 49 15.78 -2.91 18.42
C PRO A 49 16.20 -1.99 19.58
N PRO A 50 16.22 -0.67 19.36
CA PRO A 50 16.21 0.31 20.43
C PRO A 50 14.82 0.30 21.13
N ARG A 51 14.64 1.14 22.15
CA ARG A 51 13.33 1.28 22.81
C ARG A 51 12.28 1.79 21.82
N SER A 52 11.01 1.45 22.01
CA SER A 52 9.94 1.76 21.04
C SER A 52 9.91 3.21 20.55
N PRO A 53 9.98 4.26 21.40
CA PRO A 53 9.99 5.64 20.90
C PRO A 53 11.21 5.93 20.00
N ASP A 54 12.39 5.51 20.42
CA ASP A 54 13.63 5.65 19.66
C ASP A 54 13.60 4.81 18.36
N TYR A 55 12.90 3.68 18.38
CA TYR A 55 12.72 2.84 17.20
C TYR A 55 11.86 3.53 16.16
N LEU A 56 10.71 4.10 16.58
CA LEU A 56 9.85 4.90 15.70
C LEU A 56 10.60 6.08 15.09
N ASP A 57 11.41 6.78 15.89
CA ASP A 57 12.28 7.88 15.43
C ASP A 57 13.21 7.45 14.30
N VAL A 58 13.84 6.27 14.42
CA VAL A 58 14.73 5.73 13.37
C VAL A 58 13.92 5.33 12.14
N LEU A 59 12.76 4.70 12.32
CA LEU A 59 11.90 4.28 11.21
C LEU A 59 11.34 5.48 10.44
N GLU A 60 10.92 6.56 11.12
CA GLU A 60 10.45 7.80 10.47
C GLU A 60 11.58 8.50 9.71
N ALA A 61 12.81 8.52 10.24
CA ALA A 61 13.99 9.03 9.52
C ALA A 61 14.30 8.21 8.26
N MET A 62 14.05 6.90 8.27
CA MET A 62 14.32 6.00 7.14
C MET A 62 13.34 6.20 5.96
N ARG A 63 12.17 6.80 6.18
CA ARG A 63 11.08 6.79 5.19
C ARG A 63 11.46 7.48 3.89
N ALA A 64 11.96 8.71 3.94
CA ALA A 64 12.33 9.47 2.75
C ALA A 64 13.37 8.75 1.86
N PRO A 65 14.54 8.31 2.38
CA PRO A 65 15.53 7.60 1.56
C PRO A 65 15.02 6.24 1.07
N LEU A 66 14.17 5.55 1.84
CA LEU A 66 13.56 4.31 1.39
C LEU A 66 12.59 4.55 0.23
N HIS A 67 11.72 5.55 0.31
CA HIS A 67 10.80 5.88 -0.78
C HIS A 67 11.55 6.23 -2.07
N PHE A 68 12.59 7.06 -1.99
CA PHE A 68 13.44 7.40 -3.13
C PHE A 68 14.08 6.15 -3.76
N LEU A 69 14.60 5.24 -2.94
CA LEU A 69 15.16 3.99 -3.40
C LEU A 69 14.11 3.14 -4.13
N GLN A 70 12.92 3.01 -3.55
CA GLN A 70 11.86 2.15 -4.05
C GLN A 70 11.33 2.65 -5.40
N GLU A 71 11.14 3.96 -5.55
CA GLU A 71 10.79 4.59 -6.83
C GLU A 71 11.85 4.30 -7.91
N SER A 72 13.13 4.44 -7.56
CA SER A 72 14.25 4.16 -8.47
C SER A 72 14.28 2.69 -8.93
N LEU A 73 13.95 1.75 -8.03
CA LEU A 73 13.91 0.32 -8.35
C LEU A 73 12.66 -0.07 -9.14
N ALA A 74 11.51 0.55 -8.85
CA ALA A 74 10.22 0.22 -9.45
C ALA A 74 10.17 0.49 -10.96
N VAL A 75 10.94 1.47 -11.45
CA VAL A 75 11.08 1.76 -12.89
C VAL A 75 11.50 0.52 -13.70
N ARG A 76 12.24 -0.42 -13.09
CA ARG A 76 12.73 -1.63 -13.76
C ARG A 76 11.62 -2.60 -14.17
N TYR A 77 10.47 -2.55 -13.51
CA TYR A 77 9.36 -3.49 -13.74
C TYR A 77 8.01 -2.82 -14.02
N SER A 78 7.93 -1.48 -14.02
CA SER A 78 6.66 -0.77 -14.20
C SER A 78 6.15 -0.74 -15.66
N SER A 79 7.05 -0.77 -16.64
CA SER A 79 6.74 -0.59 -18.06
C SER A 79 6.85 -1.86 -18.90
N ARG A 80 7.31 -2.97 -18.32
CA ARG A 80 7.57 -4.22 -19.03
C ARG A 80 6.88 -5.39 -18.32
N PRO A 81 6.34 -6.38 -19.05
CA PRO A 81 5.85 -7.61 -18.45
C PRO A 81 6.97 -8.29 -17.63
N VAL A 82 6.74 -8.52 -16.33
CA VAL A 82 7.68 -9.25 -15.48
C VAL A 82 7.48 -10.75 -15.67
N ILE A 83 8.39 -11.36 -16.43
CA ILE A 83 8.40 -12.81 -16.66
C ILE A 83 8.82 -13.51 -15.36
N PRO A 84 8.10 -14.55 -14.88
CA PRO A 84 8.55 -15.32 -13.72
C PRO A 84 9.97 -15.87 -13.94
N GLY A 85 10.88 -15.64 -13.00
CA GLY A 85 12.28 -16.06 -13.13
C GLY A 85 13.16 -15.16 -14.02
N GLY A 86 12.60 -14.09 -14.60
CA GLY A 86 13.36 -13.07 -15.33
C GLY A 86 14.18 -12.16 -14.43
N ALA A 87 15.00 -11.29 -15.02
CA ALA A 87 15.91 -10.39 -14.29
C ALA A 87 15.20 -9.37 -13.40
N GLU A 88 13.93 -9.07 -13.68
CA GLU A 88 13.09 -8.13 -12.96
C GLU A 88 12.41 -8.75 -11.73
N ASP A 89 12.21 -10.07 -11.69
CA ASP A 89 11.50 -10.75 -10.60
C ASP A 89 12.24 -10.62 -9.24
N PRO A 90 13.57 -10.80 -9.15
CA PRO A 90 14.30 -10.53 -7.92
C PRO A 90 14.19 -9.07 -7.44
N VAL A 91 14.09 -8.11 -8.37
CA VAL A 91 13.96 -6.68 -8.05
C VAL A 91 12.60 -6.42 -7.41
N LEU A 92 11.52 -6.92 -8.02
CA LEU A 92 10.17 -6.82 -7.46
C LEU A 92 10.12 -7.41 -6.05
N ARG A 93 10.64 -8.64 -5.87
CA ARG A 93 10.67 -9.31 -4.56
C ARG A 93 11.44 -8.50 -3.53
N GLN A 94 12.55 -7.89 -3.91
CA GLN A 94 13.34 -7.05 -3.02
C GLN A 94 12.61 -5.77 -2.60
N VAL A 95 11.95 -5.10 -3.56
CA VAL A 95 11.13 -3.91 -3.29
C VAL A 95 9.99 -4.25 -2.32
N VAL A 96 9.25 -5.33 -2.60
CA VAL A 96 8.19 -5.86 -1.74
C VAL A 96 8.71 -6.21 -0.34
N ALA A 97 9.85 -6.90 -0.24
CA ALA A 97 10.42 -7.29 1.05
C ALA A 97 10.80 -6.09 1.92
N LEU A 98 11.30 -5.01 1.33
CA LEU A 98 11.59 -3.78 2.06
C LEU A 98 10.31 -3.07 2.54
N TRP A 99 9.25 -3.06 1.73
CA TRP A 99 7.95 -2.52 2.17
C TRP A 99 7.35 -3.33 3.32
N LEU A 100 7.29 -4.65 3.21
CA LEU A 100 6.80 -5.51 4.30
C LEU A 100 7.71 -5.42 5.53
N GLY A 101 9.02 -5.32 5.34
CA GLY A 101 9.97 -5.12 6.42
C GLY A 101 9.69 -3.85 7.23
N MET A 102 9.29 -2.76 6.57
CA MET A 102 8.87 -1.53 7.27
C MET A 102 7.59 -1.75 8.06
N ALA A 103 6.55 -2.34 7.46
CA ALA A 103 5.29 -2.63 8.16
C ALA A 103 5.56 -3.47 9.43
N GLN A 104 6.34 -4.54 9.30
CA GLN A 104 6.72 -5.42 10.40
C GLN A 104 7.55 -4.72 11.48
N ALA A 105 8.44 -3.80 11.09
CA ALA A 105 9.24 -3.01 12.03
C ALA A 105 8.39 -2.04 12.86
N TYR A 106 7.40 -1.38 12.24
CA TYR A 106 6.43 -0.55 12.97
C TYR A 106 5.59 -1.38 13.94
N ALA A 107 5.09 -2.54 13.50
CA ALA A 107 4.34 -3.46 14.37
C ALA A 107 5.17 -3.92 15.58
N GLN A 108 6.43 -4.32 15.35
CA GLN A 108 7.35 -4.71 16.42
C GLN A 108 7.61 -3.59 17.44
N ALA A 109 7.61 -2.33 17.01
CA ALA A 109 7.76 -1.19 17.92
C ALA A 109 6.58 -1.07 18.90
N ALA A 110 5.36 -1.43 18.48
CA ALA A 110 4.18 -1.46 19.36
C ALA A 110 4.11 -2.69 20.28
N GLU A 111 4.64 -3.84 19.85
CA GLU A 111 4.67 -5.07 20.66
C GLU A 111 5.61 -5.00 21.86
N GLN A 112 6.61 -4.12 21.82
CA GLN A 112 7.55 -3.95 22.92
C GLN A 112 6.89 -3.26 24.12
N THR A 113 6.36 -4.07 25.02
CA THR A 113 5.88 -3.62 26.34
C THR A 113 7.08 -3.26 27.23
N GLY A 114 7.51 -2.00 27.17
CA GLY A 114 8.55 -1.45 28.03
C GLY A 114 8.03 -0.58 29.17
N VAL A 115 8.94 -0.09 30.02
CA VAL A 115 8.67 0.88 31.11
C VAL A 115 8.08 2.20 30.59
N HIS A 116 8.21 2.48 29.30
CA HIS A 116 7.64 3.63 28.60
C HIS A 116 6.81 3.14 27.42
N PRO A 117 5.50 2.90 27.60
CA PRO A 117 4.62 2.52 26.50
C PRO A 117 4.52 3.66 25.49
N LEU A 118 4.20 3.32 24.24
CA LEU A 118 3.86 4.30 23.22
C LEU A 118 2.58 5.05 23.63
N SER A 119 2.53 6.35 23.35
CA SER A 119 1.31 7.14 23.47
C SER A 119 0.28 6.77 22.40
N ASP A 120 -1.00 7.10 22.61
CA ASP A 120 -2.07 6.90 21.62
C ASP A 120 -1.74 7.51 20.25
N MET A 121 -1.11 8.68 20.22
CA MET A 121 -0.68 9.32 18.98
C MET A 121 0.40 8.49 18.25
N GLN A 122 1.32 7.88 19.00
CA GLN A 122 2.34 6.99 18.44
C GLN A 122 1.75 5.64 18.01
N LEU A 123 0.76 5.11 18.72
CA LEU A 123 0.06 3.89 18.31
C LEU A 123 -0.76 4.12 17.03
N ALA A 124 -1.45 5.26 16.92
CA ALA A 124 -2.11 5.67 15.68
C ALA A 124 -1.12 5.79 14.51
N LEU A 125 0.05 6.41 14.74
CA LEU A 125 1.14 6.44 13.77
C LEU A 125 1.56 5.02 13.35
N VAL A 126 1.83 4.13 14.30
CA VAL A 126 2.19 2.73 14.01
C VAL A 126 1.13 2.04 13.16
N CYS A 127 -0.14 2.06 13.59
CA CYS A 127 -1.25 1.45 12.87
C CYS A 127 -1.35 1.95 11.43
N GLN A 128 -1.25 3.27 11.24
CA GLN A 128 -1.30 3.86 9.91
C GLN A 128 -0.10 3.45 9.05
N ARG A 129 1.13 3.47 9.60
CA ARG A 129 2.34 3.08 8.85
C ARG A 129 2.35 1.59 8.50
N CYS A 130 1.85 0.72 9.37
CA CYS A 130 1.69 -0.70 9.08
C CYS A 130 0.78 -0.93 7.86
N VAL A 131 -0.41 -0.32 7.84
CA VAL A 131 -1.35 -0.42 6.72
C VAL A 131 -0.76 0.21 5.45
N LEU A 132 -0.14 1.39 5.56
CA LEU A 132 0.50 2.08 4.45
C LEU A 132 1.54 1.17 3.76
N TYR A 133 2.46 0.60 4.53
CA TYR A 133 3.57 -0.17 3.96
C TYR A 133 3.16 -1.57 3.48
N ALA A 134 2.26 -2.25 4.18
CA ALA A 134 1.63 -3.48 3.66
C ALA A 134 0.85 -3.20 2.36
N GLY A 135 0.17 -2.06 2.29
CA GLY A 135 -0.53 -1.60 1.10
C GLY A 135 0.41 -1.30 -0.07
N ARG A 136 1.56 -0.65 0.19
CA ARG A 136 2.59 -0.44 -0.84
C ARG A 136 3.08 -1.76 -1.43
N ALA A 137 3.31 -2.79 -0.61
CA ALA A 137 3.70 -4.11 -1.10
C ALA A 137 2.66 -4.71 -2.08
N VAL A 138 1.36 -4.61 -1.77
CA VAL A 138 0.27 -5.03 -2.68
C VAL A 138 0.32 -4.24 -4.00
N ILE A 139 0.49 -2.92 -3.92
CA ILE A 139 0.52 -2.02 -5.08
C ILE A 139 1.67 -2.37 -6.04
N GLU A 140 2.81 -2.86 -5.55
CA GLU A 140 3.93 -3.25 -6.43
C GLU A 140 3.61 -4.47 -7.29
N TYR A 141 2.79 -5.41 -6.81
CA TYR A 141 2.31 -6.51 -7.64
C TYR A 141 1.35 -6.02 -8.74
N PHE A 142 0.51 -5.03 -8.43
CA PHE A 142 -0.30 -4.36 -9.45
C PHE A 142 0.58 -3.64 -10.49
N ARG A 143 1.58 -2.89 -10.03
CA ARG A 143 2.54 -2.17 -10.89
C ARG A 143 3.29 -3.11 -11.83
N ALA A 144 3.76 -4.23 -11.30
CA ALA A 144 4.47 -5.27 -12.05
C ALA A 144 3.56 -6.14 -12.93
N ARG A 145 2.23 -5.93 -12.88
CA ARG A 145 1.21 -6.78 -13.52
C ARG A 145 1.32 -8.25 -13.13
N ARG A 146 1.64 -8.51 -11.87
CA ARG A 146 1.80 -9.83 -11.29
C ARG A 146 0.61 -10.16 -10.40
N THR A 147 0.25 -11.43 -10.36
CA THR A 147 -0.70 -11.94 -9.36
C THR A 147 -0.11 -11.72 -7.97
N ILE A 148 -0.93 -11.21 -7.06
CA ILE A 148 -0.57 -11.03 -5.65
C ILE A 148 -0.30 -12.40 -5.03
N PRO A 149 0.82 -12.62 -4.33
CA PRO A 149 1.09 -13.87 -3.61
C PRO A 149 0.07 -14.13 -2.51
N ARG A 150 -0.16 -15.42 -2.24
CA ARG A 150 -1.03 -15.85 -1.14
C ARG A 150 -0.57 -15.25 0.19
N GLY A 151 -1.52 -14.77 0.98
CA GLY A 151 -1.35 -14.25 2.33
C GLY A 151 -1.15 -12.74 2.38
N MET A 152 -0.85 -12.07 1.26
CA MET A 152 -0.55 -10.64 1.27
C MET A 152 -1.79 -9.77 1.53
N TRP A 153 -2.97 -10.22 1.07
CA TRP A 153 -4.21 -9.54 1.44
C TRP A 153 -4.52 -9.77 2.91
N LEU A 154 -4.32 -10.99 3.43
CA LEU A 154 -4.49 -11.27 4.85
C LEU A 154 -3.55 -10.44 5.74
N GLU A 155 -2.30 -10.23 5.33
CA GLU A 155 -1.35 -9.39 6.08
C GLU A 155 -1.84 -7.92 6.14
N LEU A 156 -2.26 -7.37 4.99
CA LEU A 156 -2.85 -6.02 4.95
C LEU A 156 -4.13 -5.92 5.79
N HIS A 157 -5.05 -6.88 5.67
CA HIS A 157 -6.29 -6.94 6.45
C HIS A 157 -6.00 -7.06 7.95
N GLY A 158 -4.97 -7.84 8.32
CA GLY A 158 -4.53 -8.00 9.70
C GLY A 158 -4.12 -6.68 10.33
N TYR A 159 -3.26 -5.89 9.66
CA TYR A 159 -2.87 -4.57 10.17
C TYR A 159 -4.05 -3.60 10.28
N PHE A 160 -4.98 -3.63 9.30
CA PHE A 160 -6.19 -2.82 9.39
C PHE A 160 -7.10 -3.28 10.55
N SER A 161 -7.29 -4.59 10.74
CA SER A 161 -8.09 -5.16 11.84
C SER A 161 -7.52 -4.75 13.19
N THR A 162 -6.19 -4.81 13.38
CA THR A 162 -5.54 -4.33 14.60
C THR A 162 -5.79 -2.84 14.83
N ALA A 163 -5.71 -2.01 13.79
CA ALA A 163 -6.02 -0.58 13.91
C ALA A 163 -7.49 -0.32 14.29
N ASP A 164 -8.43 -1.10 13.74
CA ASP A 164 -9.87 -1.02 14.04
C ASP A 164 -10.14 -1.46 15.49
N GLU A 165 -9.58 -2.60 15.90
CA GLU A 165 -9.71 -3.18 17.25
C GLU A 165 -9.09 -2.29 18.34
N TRP A 166 -7.97 -1.63 18.05
CA TRP A 166 -7.33 -0.69 18.99
C TRP A 166 -7.97 0.70 18.99
N GLY A 167 -8.94 0.96 18.11
CA GLY A 167 -9.64 2.25 18.04
C GLY A 167 -8.86 3.37 17.36
N PHE A 168 -7.80 3.04 16.60
CA PHE A 168 -6.95 4.01 15.90
C PHE A 168 -7.15 4.05 14.38
N ALA A 169 -8.02 3.19 13.83
CA ALA A 169 -8.22 3.08 12.38
C ALA A 169 -8.53 4.43 11.68
N THR A 170 -9.33 5.29 12.32
CA THR A 170 -9.76 6.58 11.75
C THR A 170 -8.97 7.77 12.28
N GLN A 171 -7.96 7.58 13.12
CA GLN A 171 -7.16 8.67 13.66
C GLN A 171 -6.26 9.26 12.56
N PRO A 172 -6.38 10.56 12.21
CA PRO A 172 -5.52 11.16 11.20
C PRO A 172 -4.07 11.25 11.69
N VAL A 173 -3.13 10.84 10.85
CA VAL A 173 -1.70 10.88 11.12
C VAL A 173 -1.02 11.76 10.06
N ALA A 174 -0.21 12.71 10.50
CA ALA A 174 0.56 13.55 9.60
C ALA A 174 1.55 12.70 8.77
N ASP A 175 1.64 13.00 7.47
CA ASP A 175 2.58 12.34 6.58
C ASP A 175 3.26 13.35 5.66
N SER A 176 4.52 13.68 5.97
CA SER A 176 5.33 14.62 5.20
C SER A 176 5.69 14.11 3.80
N LEU A 177 5.54 12.81 3.53
CA LEU A 177 5.82 12.23 2.21
C LEU A 177 4.61 12.26 1.27
N LYS A 178 3.44 12.66 1.75
CA LYS A 178 2.25 12.78 0.90
C LYS A 178 2.27 14.05 0.09
N GLU A 179 1.91 13.92 -1.19
CA GLU A 179 1.65 15.05 -2.07
C GLU A 179 0.51 15.90 -1.48
N GLY A 180 0.74 17.20 -1.28
CA GLY A 180 -0.22 18.12 -0.64
C GLY A 180 -0.20 18.12 0.89
N GLY A 181 0.51 17.21 1.57
CA GLY A 181 0.77 17.26 3.01
C GLY A 181 -0.44 17.08 3.93
N TYR A 182 -1.53 16.50 3.43
CA TYR A 182 -2.72 16.22 4.26
C TYR A 182 -2.50 14.97 5.13
N PRO A 183 -3.03 14.95 6.37
CA PRO A 183 -2.95 13.77 7.22
C PRO A 183 -3.77 12.62 6.63
N GLN A 184 -3.35 11.39 6.92
CA GLN A 184 -4.03 10.17 6.49
C GLN A 184 -4.17 9.23 7.69
N SER A 185 -5.31 8.57 7.81
CA SER A 185 -5.60 7.53 8.80
C SER A 185 -5.31 6.13 8.23
N ALA A 186 -5.26 5.11 9.10
CA ALA A 186 -5.06 3.72 8.66
C ALA A 186 -6.21 3.26 7.74
N ALA A 187 -7.45 3.65 8.04
CA ALA A 187 -8.61 3.37 7.21
C ALA A 187 -8.50 3.99 5.81
N GLU A 188 -8.02 5.22 5.70
CA GLU A 188 -7.79 5.87 4.41
C GLU A 188 -6.65 5.21 3.63
N SER A 189 -5.54 4.83 4.29
CA SER A 189 -4.47 4.06 3.64
C SER A 189 -4.98 2.72 3.12
N TYR A 190 -5.85 2.03 3.87
CA TYR A 190 -6.48 0.79 3.45
C TYR A 190 -7.42 0.98 2.25
N CYS A 191 -8.30 1.99 2.32
CA CYS A 191 -9.20 2.35 1.23
C CYS A 191 -8.46 2.70 -0.06
N CYS A 192 -7.32 3.39 0.02
CA CYS A 192 -6.48 3.69 -1.13
C CYS A 192 -6.11 2.39 -1.90
N VAL A 193 -5.66 1.35 -1.20
CA VAL A 193 -5.32 0.05 -1.83
C VAL A 193 -6.55 -0.60 -2.46
N LEU A 194 -7.71 -0.55 -1.78
CA LEU A 194 -8.95 -1.11 -2.31
C LEU A 194 -9.43 -0.39 -3.58
N LEU A 195 -9.35 0.94 -3.62
CA LEU A 195 -9.68 1.71 -4.81
C LEU A 195 -8.75 1.35 -5.98
N ILE A 196 -7.45 1.14 -5.71
CA ILE A 196 -6.50 0.69 -6.73
C ILE A 196 -6.84 -0.72 -7.24
N ASP A 197 -7.19 -1.68 -6.38
CA ASP A 197 -7.64 -3.03 -6.81
C ASP A 197 -8.89 -2.95 -7.70
N LEU A 198 -9.88 -2.14 -7.26
CA LEU A 198 -11.14 -1.94 -7.97
C LEU A 198 -10.96 -1.24 -9.33
N SER A 199 -9.85 -0.55 -9.55
CA SER A 199 -9.55 0.13 -10.80
C SER A 199 -9.30 -0.82 -11.99
N ASN A 200 -9.26 -2.14 -11.75
CA ASN A 200 -8.72 -3.14 -12.69
C ASN A 200 -7.29 -2.76 -13.12
N PRO A 201 -6.30 -2.80 -12.20
CA PRO A 201 -4.97 -2.24 -12.42
C PRO A 201 -4.21 -2.95 -13.55
N TYR A 202 -4.42 -4.26 -13.72
CA TYR A 202 -3.81 -5.06 -14.79
C TYR A 202 -4.21 -4.60 -16.20
N GLY A 203 -5.37 -3.95 -16.34
CA GLY A 203 -5.88 -3.42 -17.60
C GLY A 203 -5.49 -1.97 -17.90
N ARG A 204 -4.68 -1.33 -17.04
CA ARG A 204 -4.26 0.07 -17.21
C ARG A 204 -2.90 0.16 -17.90
N SER A 205 -2.65 1.24 -18.62
CA SER A 205 -1.28 1.60 -18.99
C SER A 205 -0.47 1.99 -17.74
N PRO A 206 0.89 1.95 -17.75
CA PRO A 206 1.69 2.37 -16.60
C PRO A 206 1.36 3.79 -16.14
N ARG A 207 1.15 4.71 -17.10
CA ARG A 207 0.80 6.11 -16.82
C ARG A 207 -0.59 6.26 -16.18
N GLU A 208 -1.60 5.56 -16.71
CA GLU A 208 -2.93 5.56 -16.08
C GLU A 208 -2.90 4.92 -14.69
N PHE A 209 -2.06 3.90 -14.47
CA PHE A 209 -1.90 3.28 -13.16
C PHE A 209 -1.29 4.25 -12.14
N GLU A 210 -0.31 5.06 -12.55
CA GLU A 210 0.24 6.14 -11.71
C GLU A 210 -0.82 7.18 -11.34
N TRP A 211 -1.64 7.61 -12.31
CA TRP A 211 -2.78 8.50 -12.03
C TRP A 211 -3.79 7.87 -11.08
N VAL A 212 -4.15 6.60 -11.29
CA VAL A 212 -5.03 5.86 -10.38
C VAL A 212 -4.47 5.83 -8.96
N CYS A 213 -3.17 5.56 -8.78
CA CYS A 213 -2.55 5.53 -7.46
C CYS A 213 -2.63 6.91 -6.77
N ARG A 214 -2.36 7.99 -7.51
CA ARG A 214 -2.44 9.37 -6.99
C ARG A 214 -3.87 9.73 -6.58
N TRP A 215 -4.83 9.48 -7.47
CA TRP A 215 -6.23 9.82 -7.22
C TRP A 215 -6.86 8.96 -6.14
N ALA A 216 -6.54 7.66 -6.08
CA ALA A 216 -6.99 6.78 -5.02
C ALA A 216 -6.49 7.24 -3.65
N ASP A 217 -5.24 7.69 -3.56
CA ASP A 217 -4.67 8.22 -2.33
C ASP A 217 -5.38 9.51 -1.88
N GLN A 218 -5.67 10.42 -2.81
CA GLN A 218 -6.41 11.66 -2.57
C GLN A 218 -7.86 11.42 -2.16
N TYR A 219 -8.53 10.51 -2.85
CA TYR A 219 -9.96 10.26 -2.70
C TYR A 219 -10.32 9.24 -1.61
N ALA A 220 -9.34 8.56 -1.03
CA ALA A 220 -9.57 7.62 0.06
C ALA A 220 -10.32 8.25 1.26
N SER A 221 -10.08 9.53 1.55
CA SER A 221 -10.78 10.29 2.60
C SER A 221 -12.29 10.52 2.36
N LEU A 222 -12.75 10.23 1.13
CA LEU A 222 -14.15 10.29 0.72
C LEU A 222 -14.82 8.91 0.75
N THR A 223 -14.12 7.91 1.29
CA THR A 223 -14.60 6.55 1.46
C THR A 223 -14.57 6.14 2.93
N GLU A 224 -15.33 5.11 3.26
CA GLU A 224 -15.53 4.65 4.62
C GLU A 224 -15.51 3.12 4.67
N ILE A 225 -14.84 2.55 5.67
CA ILE A 225 -14.92 1.12 5.99
C ILE A 225 -15.80 0.96 7.21
N MET A 226 -16.89 0.22 7.07
CA MET A 226 -17.90 0.09 8.13
C MET A 226 -18.32 -1.37 8.30
N PRO A 227 -18.81 -1.77 9.49
CA PRO A 227 -19.48 -3.06 9.63
C PRO A 227 -20.66 -3.22 8.66
N VAL A 228 -20.95 -4.46 8.28
CA VAL A 228 -22.13 -4.78 7.47
C VAL A 228 -23.33 -5.00 8.40
N PHE A 229 -24.40 -4.21 8.21
CA PHE A 229 -25.65 -4.35 8.96
C PHE A 229 -26.77 -4.92 8.08
N GLY A 230 -27.83 -5.42 8.72
CA GLY A 230 -29.04 -5.85 8.02
C GLY A 230 -29.62 -4.72 7.15
N GLY A 231 -29.96 -5.03 5.90
CA GLY A 231 -30.48 -4.04 4.94
C GLY A 231 -29.41 -3.35 4.08
N THR A 232 -28.11 -3.65 4.27
CA THR A 232 -27.06 -3.20 3.35
C THR A 232 -27.32 -3.77 1.95
N ASP A 233 -27.27 -2.92 0.92
CA ASP A 233 -27.45 -3.36 -0.48
C ASP A 233 -26.44 -4.47 -0.83
N ALA A 234 -26.95 -5.61 -1.31
CA ALA A 234 -26.18 -6.79 -1.67
C ALA A 234 -25.13 -6.52 -2.77
N LYS A 235 -25.30 -5.45 -3.55
CA LYS A 235 -24.33 -5.06 -4.58
C LYS A 235 -23.21 -4.17 -4.07
N THR A 236 -23.26 -3.72 -2.81
CA THR A 236 -22.18 -2.93 -2.19
C THR A 236 -20.89 -3.74 -2.18
N TYR A 237 -19.74 -3.09 -2.37
CA TYR A 237 -18.46 -3.76 -2.15
C TYR A 237 -18.25 -4.08 -0.67
N ALA A 238 -17.85 -5.31 -0.39
CA ALA A 238 -17.49 -5.78 0.93
C ALA A 238 -16.11 -6.45 0.90
N ILE A 239 -15.51 -6.52 2.08
CA ILE A 239 -14.26 -7.18 2.37
C ILE A 239 -14.49 -8.09 3.56
N ASP A 240 -14.07 -9.34 3.45
CA ASP A 240 -13.96 -10.23 4.60
C ASP A 240 -12.52 -10.19 5.07
N LEU A 241 -12.28 -9.60 6.25
CA LEU A 241 -10.92 -9.43 6.79
C LEU A 241 -10.19 -10.78 7.01
N ASN A 242 -10.92 -11.90 7.03
CA ASN A 242 -10.38 -13.26 7.17
C ASN A 242 -10.16 -13.97 5.81
N ARG A 243 -10.35 -13.30 4.67
CA ARG A 243 -10.12 -13.88 3.34
C ARG A 243 -9.00 -13.16 2.60
N ASP A 244 -8.22 -13.94 1.87
CA ASP A 244 -7.06 -13.48 1.11
C ASP A 244 -7.45 -12.86 -0.25
N ASN A 245 -8.31 -11.85 -0.23
CA ASN A 245 -8.70 -11.09 -1.41
C ASN A 245 -9.06 -9.63 -1.06
N GLY A 246 -8.96 -8.75 -2.06
CA GLY A 246 -9.52 -7.40 -2.00
C GLY A 246 -11.04 -7.40 -2.12
N ALA A 247 -11.63 -6.22 -2.29
CA ALA A 247 -13.08 -6.04 -2.28
C ALA A 247 -13.82 -6.86 -3.36
N LYS A 248 -15.01 -7.35 -2.99
CA LYS A 248 -15.94 -8.11 -3.84
C LYS A 248 -17.39 -7.68 -3.56
N PRO A 249 -18.36 -7.96 -4.46
CA PRO A 249 -19.77 -7.75 -4.14
C PRO A 249 -20.18 -8.42 -2.82
N LEU A 250 -20.96 -7.76 -1.97
CA LEU A 250 -21.40 -8.30 -0.68
C LEU A 250 -22.12 -9.66 -0.84
N GLU A 251 -22.89 -9.82 -1.92
CA GLU A 251 -23.61 -11.06 -2.25
C GLU A 251 -22.71 -12.32 -2.38
N VAL A 252 -21.40 -12.17 -2.61
CA VAL A 252 -20.50 -13.34 -2.70
C VAL A 252 -20.05 -13.88 -1.34
N PHE A 253 -20.34 -13.15 -0.26
CA PHE A 253 -19.95 -13.53 1.09
C PHE A 253 -21.12 -14.11 1.88
N ALA A 254 -20.83 -15.15 2.66
CA ALA A 254 -21.70 -15.52 3.76
C ALA A 254 -21.60 -14.45 4.87
N ARG A 255 -22.67 -14.24 5.64
CA ARG A 255 -22.65 -13.30 6.76
C ARG A 255 -21.57 -13.70 7.77
N ALA A 256 -20.68 -12.76 8.10
CA ALA A 256 -19.64 -12.96 9.10
C ALA A 256 -19.32 -11.63 9.83
N PRO A 257 -18.88 -11.67 11.11
CA PRO A 257 -18.48 -10.47 11.86
C PRO A 257 -17.25 -9.75 11.30
N SER A 258 -16.39 -10.48 10.58
CA SER A 258 -15.21 -9.96 9.87
C SER A 258 -15.55 -9.18 8.60
N LEU A 259 -16.82 -9.15 8.20
CA LEU A 259 -17.23 -8.37 7.03
C LEU A 259 -17.18 -6.88 7.32
N ARG A 260 -16.66 -6.15 6.35
CA ARG A 260 -16.72 -4.70 6.26
C ARG A 260 -17.27 -4.29 4.90
N ARG A 261 -18.13 -3.27 4.84
CA ARG A 261 -18.55 -2.63 3.59
C ARG A 261 -17.67 -1.43 3.30
N LEU A 262 -17.40 -1.21 2.01
CA LEU A 262 -16.80 0.02 1.50
C LEU A 262 -17.90 1.00 1.10
N GLY A 263 -18.03 2.09 1.84
CA GLY A 263 -18.88 3.23 1.50
C GLY A 263 -18.14 4.23 0.63
N SER A 264 -18.80 4.76 -0.41
CA SER A 264 -18.21 5.68 -1.38
C SER A 264 -19.17 6.77 -1.88
N ALA A 265 -20.20 7.10 -1.09
CA ALA A 265 -21.19 8.11 -1.48
C ALA A 265 -20.57 9.51 -1.68
N ARG A 266 -19.68 9.93 -0.76
CA ARG A 266 -18.95 11.21 -0.88
C ARG A 266 -18.02 11.21 -2.10
N LEU A 267 -17.38 10.07 -2.37
CA LEU A 267 -16.54 9.89 -3.56
C LEU A 267 -17.34 10.04 -4.86
N ALA A 268 -18.55 9.49 -4.91
CA ALA A 268 -19.42 9.59 -6.09
C ALA A 268 -19.69 11.05 -6.46
N SER A 269 -20.11 11.86 -5.48
CA SER A 269 -20.36 13.29 -5.67
C SER A 269 -19.11 14.06 -6.10
N GLU A 270 -17.95 13.71 -5.56
CA GLU A 270 -16.69 14.38 -5.93
C GLU A 270 -16.27 14.06 -7.37
N ILE A 271 -16.37 12.79 -7.80
CA ILE A 271 -16.05 12.43 -9.19
C ILE A 271 -17.01 13.13 -10.17
N GLU A 272 -18.31 13.21 -9.84
CA GLU A 272 -19.28 13.94 -10.65
C GLU A 272 -18.91 15.43 -10.78
N ARG A 273 -18.53 16.08 -9.67
CA ARG A 273 -18.07 17.47 -9.64
C ARG A 273 -16.84 17.66 -10.52
N VAL A 274 -15.84 16.79 -10.41
CA VAL A 274 -14.61 16.85 -11.19
C VAL A 274 -14.87 16.62 -12.68
N VAL A 275 -15.68 15.63 -13.04
CA VAL A 275 -16.05 15.36 -14.44
C VAL A 275 -16.84 16.54 -15.03
N ALA A 276 -17.73 17.18 -14.26
CA ALA A 276 -18.42 18.39 -14.69
C ALA A 276 -17.45 19.56 -14.93
N GLY A 277 -16.48 19.75 -14.04
CA GLY A 277 -15.43 20.77 -14.19
C GLY A 277 -14.58 20.58 -15.44
N LEU A 278 -14.19 19.33 -15.76
CA LEU A 278 -13.48 19.01 -17.00
C LEU A 278 -14.31 19.35 -18.25
N LYS A 279 -15.63 19.08 -18.22
CA LYS A 279 -16.54 19.44 -19.33
C LYS A 279 -16.69 20.95 -19.49
N GLN A 280 -16.51 21.72 -18.41
CA GLN A 280 -16.52 23.19 -18.43
C GLN A 280 -15.17 23.80 -18.82
N GLY A 281 -14.15 22.99 -19.10
CA GLY A 281 -12.84 23.46 -19.56
C GLY A 281 -11.85 23.78 -18.44
N LEU A 282 -12.15 23.44 -17.18
CA LEU A 282 -11.17 23.55 -16.10
C LEU A 282 -10.00 22.59 -16.32
N SER A 283 -8.79 23.01 -15.97
CA SER A 283 -7.60 22.17 -16.10
C SER A 283 -7.62 21.03 -15.08
N PRO A 284 -7.03 19.86 -15.40
CA PRO A 284 -6.92 18.77 -14.44
C PRO A 284 -6.15 19.14 -13.17
N GLU A 285 -5.13 19.98 -13.27
CA GLU A 285 -4.41 20.53 -12.12
C GLU A 285 -5.34 21.33 -11.20
N HIS A 286 -6.16 22.24 -11.76
CA HIS A 286 -7.13 23.02 -10.98
C HIS A 286 -8.17 22.12 -10.28
N LEU A 287 -8.46 20.97 -10.85
CA LEU A 287 -9.36 19.98 -10.29
C LEU A 287 -8.67 18.97 -9.35
N GLY A 288 -7.37 19.14 -9.10
CA GLY A 288 -6.58 18.29 -8.21
C GLY A 288 -6.15 16.95 -8.82
N LEU A 289 -6.27 16.75 -10.13
CA LEU A 289 -5.87 15.51 -10.81
C LEU A 289 -4.37 15.47 -11.17
N GLY A 290 -3.69 16.61 -11.11
CA GLY A 290 -2.27 16.80 -11.44
C GLY A 290 -2.04 17.44 -12.82
N ALA A 291 -0.90 18.12 -12.97
CA ALA A 291 -0.55 18.86 -14.19
C ALA A 291 -0.12 17.96 -15.37
N ASP A 292 0.23 16.70 -15.09
CA ASP A 292 0.75 15.74 -16.07
C ASP A 292 -0.35 15.00 -16.85
N CYS A 293 -1.63 15.27 -16.58
CA CYS A 293 -2.75 14.61 -17.25
C CYS A 293 -3.49 15.52 -18.24
N HIS A 294 -3.78 15.00 -19.42
CA HIS A 294 -4.56 15.73 -20.43
C HIS A 294 -6.05 15.66 -20.09
N PRO A 295 -6.83 16.76 -20.18
CA PRO A 295 -8.23 16.81 -19.75
C PRO A 295 -9.11 15.68 -20.30
N VAL A 296 -8.97 15.36 -21.58
CA VAL A 296 -9.74 14.29 -22.25
C VAL A 296 -9.41 12.91 -21.67
N SER A 297 -8.12 12.61 -21.48
CA SER A 297 -7.67 11.33 -20.93
C SER A 297 -8.08 11.20 -19.47
N ALA A 298 -7.97 12.29 -18.70
CA ALA A 298 -8.38 12.33 -17.31
C ALA A 298 -9.90 12.08 -17.16
N GLY A 299 -10.72 12.77 -17.95
CA GLY A 299 -12.17 12.59 -17.96
C GLY A 299 -12.58 11.17 -18.38
N ARG A 300 -11.95 10.61 -19.42
CA ARG A 300 -12.19 9.22 -19.82
C ARG A 300 -11.84 8.24 -18.71
N LEU A 301 -10.70 8.42 -18.06
CA LEU A 301 -10.26 7.52 -16.98
C LEU A 301 -11.21 7.63 -15.77
N LEU A 302 -11.59 8.83 -15.34
CA LEU A 302 -12.54 9.02 -14.25
C LEU A 302 -13.89 8.36 -14.54
N LEU A 303 -14.41 8.45 -15.76
CA LEU A 303 -15.64 7.75 -16.14
C LEU A 303 -15.50 6.22 -16.05
N LEU A 304 -14.32 5.68 -16.38
CA LEU A 304 -14.03 4.25 -16.23
C LEU A 304 -13.87 3.83 -14.76
N LEU A 305 -13.47 4.75 -13.88
CA LEU A 305 -13.27 4.52 -12.45
C LEU A 305 -14.54 4.75 -11.61
N TYR A 306 -15.44 5.62 -12.08
CA TYR A 306 -16.65 5.99 -11.36
C TYR A 306 -17.48 4.77 -10.97
N LYS A 307 -17.77 3.87 -11.90
CA LYS A 307 -18.53 2.66 -11.60
C LYS A 307 -17.82 1.74 -10.59
N PRO A 308 -16.57 1.30 -10.80
CA PRO A 308 -15.91 0.41 -9.84
C PRO A 308 -15.63 1.04 -8.47
N TRP A 309 -15.50 2.36 -8.36
CA TRP A 309 -15.28 3.04 -7.08
C TRP A 309 -16.56 3.41 -6.34
N CYS A 310 -17.59 3.84 -7.08
CA CYS A 310 -18.77 4.49 -6.50
C CYS A 310 -20.04 3.66 -6.61
N HIS A 311 -20.10 2.74 -7.57
CA HIS A 311 -21.28 1.93 -7.79
C HIS A 311 -21.07 0.48 -7.39
N ALA A 312 -22.22 -0.12 -7.10
CA ALA A 312 -22.45 -1.55 -7.01
C ALA A 312 -21.51 -2.39 -7.91
N ALA A 313 -20.90 -3.39 -7.29
CA ALA A 313 -20.10 -4.38 -7.97
C ALA A 313 -20.96 -5.08 -9.02
N ASN A 314 -20.74 -4.78 -10.29
CA ASN A 314 -21.50 -5.44 -11.35
C ASN A 314 -20.87 -6.82 -11.55
N PRO A 315 -21.57 -7.93 -11.26
CA PRO A 315 -21.00 -9.24 -11.48
C PRO A 315 -20.60 -9.36 -12.94
N ARG A 316 -19.44 -9.97 -13.19
CA ARG A 316 -19.02 -10.26 -14.57
C ARG A 316 -20.13 -11.07 -15.23
N ARG A 317 -20.49 -10.71 -16.47
CA ARG A 317 -21.48 -11.45 -17.28
C ARG A 317 -21.16 -12.95 -17.36
N PHE A 318 -19.88 -13.30 -17.30
CA PHE A 318 -19.40 -14.66 -17.11
C PHE A 318 -18.57 -14.74 -15.83
N GLN A 319 -19.12 -15.36 -14.79
CA GLN A 319 -18.36 -15.61 -13.56
C GLN A 319 -17.28 -16.66 -13.83
N ARG A 320 -16.06 -16.38 -13.39
CA ARG A 320 -14.98 -17.38 -13.38
C ARG A 320 -15.32 -18.40 -12.31
N ARG A 321 -15.41 -19.67 -12.70
CA ARG A 321 -15.52 -20.79 -11.75
C ARG A 321 -14.12 -21.14 -11.28
N VAL A 322 -13.96 -21.36 -9.98
CA VAL A 322 -12.73 -21.95 -9.45
C VAL A 322 -12.59 -23.33 -10.06
N GLY A 323 -11.48 -23.57 -10.74
CA GLY A 323 -11.13 -24.87 -11.32
C GLY A 323 -9.71 -25.22 -10.90
N ALA A 324 -9.48 -26.50 -10.65
CA ALA A 324 -8.15 -27.06 -10.45
C ALA A 324 -7.85 -28.00 -11.62
N GLY A 325 -6.62 -27.99 -12.09
CA GLY A 325 -6.14 -28.79 -13.19
C GLY A 325 -4.66 -28.50 -13.45
N GLU A 326 -4.03 -29.38 -14.21
CA GLU A 326 -2.66 -29.18 -14.66
C GLU A 326 -2.68 -28.49 -16.02
N ILE A 327 -1.77 -27.54 -16.21
CA ILE A 327 -1.53 -26.89 -17.50
C ILE A 327 -0.03 -26.95 -17.77
N ASP A 328 0.33 -27.43 -18.96
CA ASP A 328 1.70 -27.35 -19.43
C ASP A 328 1.94 -25.93 -19.97
N ILE A 329 3.04 -25.30 -19.52
CA ILE A 329 3.39 -23.94 -19.90
C ILE A 329 4.78 -23.94 -20.53
N ALA A 330 4.86 -23.58 -21.80
CA ALA A 330 6.13 -23.28 -22.46
C ALA A 330 6.47 -21.79 -22.31
N LEU A 331 7.66 -21.49 -21.80
CA LEU A 331 8.17 -20.11 -21.65
C LEU A 331 9.32 -19.85 -22.62
N GLY A 332 9.06 -19.01 -23.62
CA GLY A 332 10.04 -18.63 -24.64
C GLY A 332 9.94 -19.48 -25.91
N PHE A 333 10.54 -18.98 -27.00
CA PHE A 333 10.44 -19.61 -28.32
C PHE A 333 11.06 -21.00 -28.39
N GLU A 334 12.18 -21.22 -27.71
CA GLU A 334 12.86 -22.53 -27.69
C GLU A 334 12.01 -23.61 -27.00
N ALA A 335 11.32 -23.26 -25.91
CA ALA A 335 10.47 -24.18 -25.16
C ALA A 335 9.17 -24.54 -25.89
N MET A 336 8.75 -23.77 -26.90
CA MET A 336 7.55 -24.09 -27.70
C MET A 336 7.77 -25.20 -28.73
N HIS A 337 9.02 -25.57 -29.01
CA HIS A 337 9.35 -26.64 -29.96
C HIS A 337 9.26 -28.05 -29.37
N PHE A 338 9.15 -28.17 -28.04
CA PHE A 338 9.07 -29.42 -27.29
C PHE A 338 7.73 -29.53 -26.58
#